data_AF-A0A8J4GRU1-F1
#
_entry.id   AF-A0A8J4GRU1-F1
#
_cell.length_a   1.000
_cell.length_b   1.000
_cell.length_c   1.000
_cell.angle_alpha   90.00
_cell.angle_beta   90.00
_cell.angle_gamma   90.00
#
_symmetry.space_group_name_H-M   'P 1'
#
loop_
_entity.id
_entity.type
_entity.pdbx_description
1 polymer ?
#
loop_
_entity_poly.entity_id
_entity_poly.type
_entity_poly.pdbx_seq_one_letter_code
_entity_poly.pdbx_strand_id
1 'polypeptide(L)'
;LSDLLKMLQLLFSIFLAAGYLLQGNNAALLKRIEAPCTACKSVAAELQRRINNEPVRNHLDLRHRLDKAGQRYGKVIAYRSSELRAVELLDGLCNNMRDYSLVSPLGKKTKFWLKVKGEGAGNTGAVTRAQREEEDEKSKRLEAYCGTLIEEFEEEIYEGIMKGGFDSHGVEAVLCGKIISPCPRAAASEAQSSAPATAADDGSDSEREATPEEAAAAASGYVENVTIKADADGNLEL
;
A
#
# COMPACT_ATOMS: atom_id res chain seq x y z
N LEU A 1 -49.17 2.55 30.65
CA LEU A 1 -48.18 3.46 30.04
C LEU A 1 -46.76 3.19 30.54
N SER A 2 -46.53 3.14 31.85
CA SER A 2 -45.22 2.87 32.47
C SER A 2 -44.58 1.54 32.02
N ASP A 3 -45.35 0.44 31.99
CA ASP A 3 -44.80 -0.88 31.65
C ASP A 3 -44.50 -1.05 30.17
N LEU A 4 -45.26 -0.39 29.29
CA LEU A 4 -45.02 -0.36 27.85
C LEU A 4 -43.72 0.40 27.53
N LEU A 5 -43.45 1.49 28.27
CA LEU A 5 -42.24 2.28 28.13
C LEU A 5 -40.99 1.51 28.60
N LYS A 6 -41.11 0.76 29.71
CA LYS A 6 -40.04 -0.13 30.20
C LYS A 6 -39.74 -1.27 29.23
N MET A 7 -40.77 -1.88 28.64
CA MET A 7 -40.61 -2.88 27.59
C MET A 7 -39.89 -2.31 26.37
N LEU A 8 -40.28 -1.11 25.92
CA LEU A 8 -39.63 -0.47 24.76
C LEU A 8 -38.16 -0.12 25.03
N GLN A 9 -37.83 0.35 26.24
CA GLN A 9 -36.46 0.59 26.66
C GLN A 9 -35.62 -0.69 26.75
N LEU A 10 -36.20 -1.78 27.25
CA LEU A 10 -35.52 -3.07 27.32
C LEU A 10 -35.21 -3.61 25.92
N LEU A 11 -36.18 -3.54 25.01
CA LEU A 11 -36.00 -3.95 23.62
C LEU A 11 -34.94 -3.10 22.92
N PHE A 12 -34.95 -1.78 23.09
CA PHE A 12 -33.94 -0.90 22.52
C PHE A 12 -32.53 -1.21 23.04
N SER A 13 -32.42 -1.55 24.34
CA SER A 13 -31.15 -1.94 24.96
C SER A 13 -30.62 -3.27 24.42
N ILE A 14 -31.52 -4.23 24.18
CA ILE A 14 -31.19 -5.53 23.57
C ILE A 14 -30.74 -5.35 22.12
N PHE A 15 -31.41 -4.50 21.34
CA PHE A 15 -31.01 -4.21 19.96
C PHE A 15 -29.66 -3.50 19.87
N LEU A 16 -29.36 -2.55 20.78
CA LEU A 16 -28.05 -1.91 20.86
C LEU A 16 -26.94 -2.90 21.22
N ALA A 17 -27.19 -3.79 22.20
CA ALA A 17 -26.22 -4.81 22.60
C ALA A 17 -25.97 -5.85 21.50
N ALA A 18 -27.03 -6.29 20.79
CA ALA A 18 -26.91 -7.22 19.68
C ALA A 18 -26.22 -6.58 18.45
N GLY A 19 -26.47 -5.30 18.18
CA GLY A 19 -25.80 -4.54 17.12
C GLY A 19 -24.29 -4.41 17.35
N TYR A 20 -23.87 -4.24 18.61
CA TYR A 20 -22.45 -4.19 18.98
C TYR A 20 -21.71 -5.53 18.81
N LEU A 21 -22.41 -6.66 18.94
CA LEU A 21 -21.82 -7.99 18.82
C LEU A 21 -21.71 -8.49 17.37
N LEU A 22 -22.32 -7.78 16.40
CA LEU A 22 -22.30 -8.13 14.98
C LEU A 22 -21.28 -7.31 14.16
N GLN A 23 -20.50 -6.44 14.80
CA GLN A 23 -19.29 -5.91 14.18
C GLN A 23 -18.27 -7.06 14.09
N GLY A 24 -18.23 -7.73 12.95
CA GLY A 24 -17.21 -8.71 12.63
C GLY A 24 -15.83 -8.05 12.78
N ASN A 25 -14.98 -8.63 13.62
CA ASN A 25 -13.60 -8.16 13.80
C ASN A 25 -12.77 -8.52 12.55
N ASN A 26 -12.88 -7.75 11.46
CA ASN A 26 -12.01 -7.88 10.27
C ASN A 26 -10.53 -7.78 10.62
N ALA A 27 -10.19 -7.01 11.66
CA ALA A 27 -8.87 -6.96 12.27
C ALA A 27 -8.32 -8.34 12.70
N ALA A 28 -9.18 -9.32 13.02
CA ALA A 28 -8.76 -10.67 13.35
C ALA A 28 -8.29 -11.45 12.11
N LEU A 29 -8.76 -11.10 10.90
CA LEU A 29 -8.38 -11.75 9.66
C LEU A 29 -7.02 -11.23 9.16
N LEU A 30 -6.78 -9.92 9.26
CA LEU A 30 -5.47 -9.31 9.01
C LEU A 30 -4.37 -9.88 9.93
N LYS A 31 -4.69 -10.18 11.19
CA LYS A 31 -3.74 -10.75 12.16
C LYS A 31 -3.39 -12.22 11.94
N ARG A 32 -4.11 -12.93 11.07
CA ARG A 32 -3.92 -14.38 10.86
C ARG A 32 -3.00 -14.73 9.69
N ILE A 33 -2.59 -13.77 8.87
CA ILE A 33 -1.70 -14.05 7.73
C ILE A 33 -0.28 -14.43 8.23
N GLU A 34 0.38 -15.36 7.54
CA GLU A 34 1.78 -15.66 7.80
C GLU A 34 2.66 -14.51 7.31
N ALA A 35 3.74 -14.20 8.04
CA ALA A 35 4.69 -13.12 7.70
C ALA A 35 3.99 -11.78 7.37
N PRO A 36 3.20 -11.21 8.32
CA PRO A 36 2.27 -10.10 8.07
C PRO A 36 2.94 -8.82 7.55
N CYS A 37 4.16 -8.53 8.01
CA CYS A 37 4.92 -7.40 7.47
C CYS A 37 5.17 -7.57 5.96
N THR A 38 5.73 -8.70 5.54
CA THR A 38 6.00 -8.94 4.11
C THR A 38 4.73 -9.13 3.30
N ALA A 39 3.61 -9.57 3.91
CA ALA A 39 2.31 -9.61 3.26
C ALA A 39 1.83 -8.20 2.89
N CYS A 40 1.93 -7.26 3.83
CA CYS A 40 1.64 -5.85 3.57
C CYS A 40 2.58 -5.26 2.52
N LYS A 41 3.89 -5.52 2.63
CA LYS A 41 4.87 -5.05 1.64
C LYS A 41 4.55 -5.54 0.22
N SER A 42 4.06 -6.77 0.06
CA SER A 42 3.62 -7.28 -1.25
C SER A 42 2.47 -6.45 -1.84
N VAL A 43 1.45 -6.12 -1.03
CA VAL A 43 0.33 -5.27 -1.46
C VAL A 43 0.83 -3.86 -1.82
N ALA A 44 1.67 -3.29 -0.94
CA ALA A 44 2.25 -1.97 -1.16
C ALA A 44 3.11 -1.90 -2.43
N ALA A 45 3.89 -2.94 -2.71
CA ALA A 45 4.73 -3.03 -3.90
C ALA A 45 3.90 -3.06 -5.19
N GLU A 46 2.80 -3.83 -5.24
CA GLU A 46 1.93 -3.82 -6.42
C GLU A 46 1.20 -2.49 -6.61
N LEU A 47 0.72 -1.87 -5.52
CA LEU A 47 0.09 -0.56 -5.61
C LEU A 47 1.09 0.51 -6.06
N GLN A 48 2.32 0.49 -5.55
CA GLN A 48 3.39 1.39 -5.99
C GLN A 48 3.69 1.21 -7.48
N ARG A 49 3.78 -0.04 -7.97
CA ARG A 49 3.98 -0.29 -9.40
C ARG A 49 2.86 0.28 -10.25
N ARG A 50 1.60 0.15 -9.81
CA ARG A 50 0.45 0.72 -10.53
C ARG A 50 0.47 2.24 -10.55
N ILE A 51 0.85 2.89 -9.46
CA ILE A 51 1.05 4.35 -9.41
C ILE A 51 2.19 4.76 -10.36
N ASN A 52 3.30 4.04 -10.37
CA ASN A 52 4.45 4.36 -11.22
C ASN A 52 4.15 4.16 -12.72
N ASN A 53 3.33 3.16 -13.05
CA ASN A 53 2.93 2.83 -14.43
C ASN A 53 1.61 3.50 -14.85
N GLU A 54 1.08 4.41 -14.03
CA GLU A 54 -0.17 5.11 -14.27
C GLU A 54 -0.06 6.00 -15.53
N PRO A 55 -1.02 5.92 -16.48
CA PRO A 55 -0.98 6.79 -17.64
C PRO A 55 -1.21 8.25 -17.25
N VAL A 56 -0.43 9.16 -17.81
CA VAL A 56 -0.58 10.61 -17.57
C VAL A 56 -1.96 11.09 -18.05
N ARG A 57 -2.77 11.62 -17.13
CA ARG A 57 -4.09 12.22 -17.43
C ARG A 57 -4.20 13.58 -16.75
N ASN A 58 -4.72 14.58 -17.47
CA ASN A 58 -4.81 15.96 -16.98
C ASN A 58 -6.04 16.21 -16.09
N HIS A 59 -7.25 16.11 -16.64
CA HIS A 59 -8.47 16.48 -15.94
C HIS A 59 -9.65 15.57 -16.27
N LEU A 60 -10.56 15.41 -15.31
CA LEU A 60 -11.86 14.81 -15.50
C LEU A 60 -12.90 15.92 -15.72
N ASP A 61 -13.61 15.85 -16.84
CA ASP A 61 -14.69 16.78 -17.17
C ASP A 61 -16.05 16.20 -16.73
N LEU A 62 -16.60 16.72 -15.64
CA LEU A 62 -17.90 16.32 -15.11
C LEU A 62 -19.03 17.26 -15.59
N ARG A 63 -18.79 18.08 -16.62
CA ARG A 63 -19.78 18.99 -17.20
C ARG A 63 -20.67 18.24 -18.18
N HIS A 64 -21.70 17.59 -17.63
CA HIS A 64 -22.64 16.79 -18.41
C HIS A 64 -23.83 17.60 -18.97
N ARG A 65 -24.01 18.85 -18.56
CA ARG A 65 -25.15 19.69 -18.98
C ARG A 65 -24.71 20.94 -19.73
N LEU A 66 -25.50 21.29 -20.75
CA LEU A 66 -25.37 22.52 -21.54
C LEU A 66 -26.39 23.55 -21.01
N ASP A 67 -25.99 24.81 -20.93
CA ASP A 67 -26.91 25.92 -20.67
C ASP A 67 -27.64 26.35 -21.95
N LYS A 68 -28.51 27.37 -21.83
CA LYS A 68 -29.27 27.91 -22.97
C LYS A 68 -28.40 28.59 -24.03
N ALA A 69 -27.14 28.92 -23.71
CA ALA A 69 -26.16 29.51 -24.60
C ALA A 69 -25.22 28.46 -25.22
N GLY A 70 -25.45 27.16 -24.95
CA GLY A 70 -24.61 26.07 -25.44
C GLY A 70 -23.27 25.94 -24.71
N GLN A 71 -23.10 26.59 -23.55
CA GLN A 71 -21.91 26.44 -22.72
C GLN A 71 -22.07 25.27 -21.76
N ARG A 72 -21.00 24.51 -21.57
CA ARG A 72 -20.96 23.39 -20.62
C ARG A 72 -20.78 23.92 -19.21
N TYR A 73 -21.71 23.61 -18.31
CA TYR A 73 -21.60 23.95 -16.89
C TYR A 73 -21.40 22.71 -16.04
N GLY A 74 -20.64 22.84 -14.95
CA GLY A 74 -20.28 21.75 -14.03
C GLY A 74 -18.83 21.83 -13.55
N LYS A 75 -18.35 20.75 -12.94
CA LYS A 75 -17.04 20.68 -12.29
C LYS A 75 -16.00 20.05 -13.22
N VAL A 76 -14.81 20.65 -13.31
CA VAL A 76 -13.63 20.00 -13.86
C VAL A 76 -12.67 19.77 -12.70
N ILE A 77 -12.21 18.54 -12.52
CA ILE A 77 -11.28 18.18 -11.43
C ILE A 77 -10.00 17.59 -12.00
N ALA A 78 -8.89 17.76 -11.29
CA ALA A 78 -7.65 17.07 -11.62
C ALA A 78 -7.85 15.56 -11.42
N TYR A 79 -7.34 14.76 -12.35
CA TYR A 79 -7.43 13.30 -12.24
C TYR A 79 -6.66 12.77 -11.01
N ARG A 80 -5.49 13.35 -10.73
CA ARG A 80 -4.64 12.98 -9.59
C ARG A 80 -5.37 13.01 -8.24
N SER A 81 -6.28 13.96 -8.08
CA SER A 81 -7.07 14.18 -6.86
C SER A 81 -8.51 13.65 -6.98
N SER A 82 -8.76 12.70 -7.87
CA SER A 82 -10.10 12.14 -8.09
C SER A 82 -10.24 10.76 -7.46
N GLU A 83 -11.43 10.46 -6.94
CA GLU A 83 -11.78 9.12 -6.46
C GLU A 83 -11.69 8.08 -7.58
N LEU A 84 -11.97 8.49 -8.82
CA LEU A 84 -11.84 7.62 -9.99
C LEU A 84 -10.42 7.04 -10.13
N ARG A 85 -9.38 7.86 -9.89
CA ARG A 85 -7.99 7.38 -9.89
C ARG A 85 -7.76 6.30 -8.84
N ALA A 86 -8.30 6.47 -7.63
CA ALA A 86 -8.19 5.47 -6.58
C ALA A 86 -8.86 4.15 -6.98
N VAL A 87 -10.08 4.22 -7.52
CA VAL A 87 -10.80 3.04 -8.03
C VAL A 87 -10.02 2.33 -9.13
N GLU A 88 -9.50 3.07 -10.12
CA GLU A 88 -8.72 2.47 -11.22
C GLU A 88 -7.42 1.82 -10.74
N LEU A 89 -6.73 2.40 -9.76
CA LEU A 89 -5.50 1.84 -9.20
C LEU A 89 -5.77 0.58 -8.37
N LEU A 90 -6.85 0.55 -7.60
CA LEU A 90 -7.21 -0.55 -6.71
C LEU A 90 -7.93 -1.70 -7.44
N ASP A 91 -8.56 -1.44 -8.58
CA ASP A 91 -9.29 -2.45 -9.34
C ASP A 91 -8.37 -3.61 -9.78
N GLY A 92 -8.70 -4.82 -9.35
CA GLY A 92 -7.90 -6.02 -9.59
C GLY A 92 -6.51 -6.03 -8.95
N LEU A 93 -6.17 -5.09 -8.05
CA LEU A 93 -4.88 -5.07 -7.33
C LEU A 93 -4.63 -6.39 -6.60
N CYS A 94 -5.63 -6.90 -5.90
CA CYS A 94 -5.50 -8.12 -5.09
C CYS A 94 -5.32 -9.39 -5.92
N ASN A 95 -5.75 -9.40 -7.18
CA ASN A 95 -5.54 -10.55 -8.07
C ASN A 95 -4.03 -10.82 -8.27
N ASN A 96 -3.18 -9.78 -8.23
CA ASN A 96 -1.73 -9.92 -8.33
C ASN A 96 -1.09 -10.63 -7.12
N MET A 97 -1.79 -10.76 -6.00
CA MET A 97 -1.29 -11.53 -4.85
C MET A 97 -1.12 -13.02 -5.17
N ARG A 98 -1.77 -13.50 -6.24
CA ARG A 98 -1.63 -14.88 -6.75
C ARG A 98 -0.29 -15.16 -7.43
N ASP A 99 0.48 -14.11 -7.71
CA ASP A 99 1.85 -14.20 -8.22
C ASP A 99 2.90 -14.36 -7.10
N TYR A 100 2.47 -14.32 -5.84
CA TYR A 100 3.35 -14.44 -4.68
C TYR A 100 3.31 -15.84 -4.08
N SER A 101 4.41 -16.21 -3.44
CA SER A 101 4.53 -17.42 -2.65
C SER A 101 5.13 -17.13 -1.30
N LEU A 102 4.69 -17.88 -0.30
CA LEU A 102 5.33 -17.90 1.01
C LEU A 102 6.56 -18.80 0.94
N VAL A 103 7.73 -18.21 1.10
CA VAL A 103 9.02 -18.90 0.94
C VAL A 103 9.85 -18.82 2.21
N SER A 104 10.89 -19.64 2.30
CA SER A 104 11.88 -19.57 3.39
C SER A 104 13.29 -19.63 2.81
N PRO A 105 14.28 -18.88 3.33
CA PRO A 105 15.67 -19.04 2.90
C PRO A 105 16.14 -20.47 3.15
N LEU A 106 17.01 -20.99 2.29
CA LEU A 106 17.57 -22.33 2.46
C LEU A 106 18.21 -22.49 3.85
N GLY A 107 17.80 -23.53 4.58
CA GLY A 107 18.30 -23.82 5.92
C GLY A 107 17.74 -22.93 7.05
N LYS A 108 16.87 -21.96 6.74
CA LYS A 108 16.20 -21.10 7.74
C LYS A 108 14.72 -21.42 7.84
N LYS A 109 14.12 -21.19 9.01
CA LYS A 109 12.69 -21.37 9.28
C LYS A 109 11.87 -20.08 9.10
N THR A 110 12.54 -18.96 8.85
CA THR A 110 11.91 -17.65 8.65
C THR A 110 11.14 -17.64 7.34
N LYS A 111 9.85 -17.28 7.39
CA LYS A 111 8.99 -17.20 6.21
C LYS A 111 8.79 -15.76 5.77
N PHE A 112 8.70 -15.54 4.46
CA PHE A 112 8.36 -14.24 3.88
C PHE A 112 7.64 -14.42 2.53
N TRP A 113 6.88 -13.40 2.13
CA TRP A 113 6.23 -13.38 0.82
C TRP A 113 7.20 -12.90 -0.27
N LEU A 114 7.29 -13.64 -1.36
CA LEU A 114 8.12 -13.32 -2.51
C LEU A 114 7.29 -13.41 -3.79
N LYS A 115 7.42 -12.42 -4.67
CA LYS A 115 6.84 -12.50 -6.02
C LYS A 115 7.60 -13.52 -6.86
N VAL A 116 6.92 -14.54 -7.34
CA VAL A 116 7.52 -15.69 -8.06
C VAL A 116 7.06 -15.80 -9.51
N LYS A 117 6.06 -15.01 -9.92
CA LYS A 117 5.48 -14.98 -11.27
C LYS A 117 5.26 -13.54 -11.72
N GLY A 118 5.15 -13.36 -13.03
CA GLY A 118 4.87 -12.06 -13.64
C GLY A 118 6.03 -11.08 -13.59
N GLU A 119 5.72 -9.83 -13.91
CA GLU A 119 6.69 -8.74 -13.91
C GLU A 119 7.21 -8.44 -12.50
N GLY A 120 8.54 -8.30 -12.38
CA GLY A 120 9.21 -8.08 -11.10
C GLY A 120 9.32 -9.32 -10.21
N ALA A 121 9.19 -10.53 -10.77
CA ALA A 121 9.43 -11.77 -10.05
C ALA A 121 10.90 -11.90 -9.61
N GLY A 122 11.12 -12.29 -8.35
CA GLY A 122 12.45 -12.48 -7.78
C GLY A 122 13.06 -13.85 -8.08
N ASN A 123 14.36 -13.98 -7.85
CA ASN A 123 15.06 -15.25 -7.98
C ASN A 123 14.62 -16.23 -6.88
N THR A 124 14.23 -17.44 -7.28
CA THR A 124 13.76 -18.49 -6.36
C THR A 124 14.81 -19.55 -6.03
N GLY A 125 16.03 -19.46 -6.57
CA GLY A 125 17.09 -20.45 -6.37
C GLY A 125 17.65 -20.55 -4.94
N ALA A 126 17.48 -19.50 -4.13
CA ALA A 126 17.97 -19.43 -2.75
C ALA A 126 16.87 -19.63 -1.68
N VAL A 127 15.67 -20.05 -2.10
CA VAL A 127 14.52 -20.21 -1.19
C VAL A 127 13.82 -21.55 -1.40
N THR A 128 13.27 -22.08 -0.31
CA THR A 128 12.37 -23.24 -0.34
C THR A 128 10.93 -22.78 -0.52
N ARG A 129 10.18 -23.50 -1.34
CA ARG A 129 8.75 -23.29 -1.60
C ARG A 129 7.95 -24.52 -1.19
N ALA A 130 6.70 -24.27 -0.82
CA ALA A 130 5.71 -25.31 -0.63
C ALA A 130 5.41 -26.06 -1.95
N GLN A 131 4.74 -27.21 -1.85
CA GLN A 131 4.21 -27.90 -3.02
C GLN A 131 3.11 -27.05 -3.68
N ARG A 132 2.83 -27.30 -4.96
CA ARG A 132 1.93 -26.47 -5.79
C ARG A 132 0.55 -26.22 -5.18
N GLU A 133 -0.04 -27.23 -4.55
CA GLU A 133 -1.37 -27.12 -3.93
C GLU A 133 -1.35 -26.22 -2.68
N GLU A 134 -0.37 -26.43 -1.79
CA GLU A 134 -0.19 -25.58 -0.62
C GLU A 134 0.15 -24.14 -1.03
N GLU A 135 1.00 -23.94 -2.05
CA GLU A 135 1.31 -22.62 -2.59
C GLU A 135 0.04 -21.89 -3.12
N ASP A 136 -0.85 -22.63 -3.79
CA ASP A 136 -2.13 -22.10 -4.26
C ASP A 136 -3.02 -21.67 -3.09
N GLU A 137 -3.13 -22.48 -2.04
CA GLU A 137 -3.90 -22.11 -0.84
C GLU A 137 -3.33 -20.87 -0.14
N LYS A 138 -2.01 -20.81 0.02
CA LYS A 138 -1.34 -19.66 0.65
C LYS A 138 -1.54 -18.39 -0.16
N SER A 139 -1.38 -18.45 -1.48
CA SER A 139 -1.56 -17.26 -2.34
C SER A 139 -3.02 -16.77 -2.37
N LYS A 140 -4.02 -17.68 -2.34
CA LYS A 140 -5.44 -17.33 -2.09
C LYS A 140 -5.62 -16.58 -0.78
N ARG A 141 -4.92 -17.00 0.27
CA ARG A 141 -4.97 -16.35 1.57
C ARG A 141 -4.36 -14.95 1.56
N LEU A 142 -3.31 -14.73 0.76
CA LEU A 142 -2.72 -13.40 0.56
C LEU A 142 -3.66 -12.49 -0.25
N GLU A 143 -4.32 -13.03 -1.28
CA GLU A 143 -5.36 -12.32 -2.04
C GLU A 143 -6.51 -11.89 -1.12
N ALA A 144 -7.02 -12.79 -0.28
CA ALA A 144 -8.05 -12.46 0.70
C ALA A 144 -7.57 -11.42 1.74
N TYR A 145 -6.31 -11.52 2.18
CA TYR A 145 -5.70 -10.52 3.05
C TYR A 145 -5.68 -9.12 2.40
N CYS A 146 -5.32 -9.05 1.12
CA CYS A 146 -5.36 -7.80 0.36
C CYS A 146 -6.78 -7.24 0.26
N GLY A 147 -7.77 -8.08 -0.03
CA GLY A 147 -9.18 -7.66 -0.09
C GLY A 147 -9.64 -7.03 1.22
N THR A 148 -9.44 -7.73 2.33
CA THR A 148 -9.80 -7.21 3.67
C THR A 148 -9.01 -5.94 4.04
N LEU A 149 -7.75 -5.85 3.62
CA LEU A 149 -6.93 -4.66 3.85
C LEU A 149 -7.51 -3.44 3.14
N ILE A 150 -7.90 -3.59 1.87
CA ILE A 150 -8.49 -2.47 1.10
C ILE A 150 -9.86 -2.09 1.66
N GLU A 151 -10.67 -3.07 2.04
CA GLU A 151 -12.01 -2.84 2.62
C GLU A 151 -11.92 -2.12 3.97
N GLU A 152 -11.00 -2.52 4.84
CA GLU A 152 -10.90 -1.96 6.20
C GLU A 152 -10.29 -0.55 6.22
N PHE A 153 -9.36 -0.27 5.29
CA PHE A 153 -8.61 0.99 5.25
C PHE A 153 -8.89 1.80 3.97
N GLU A 154 -10.10 1.67 3.41
CA GLU A 154 -10.48 2.30 2.14
C GLU A 154 -10.27 3.82 2.20
N GLU A 155 -10.73 4.47 3.27
CA GLU A 155 -10.65 5.91 3.44
C GLU A 155 -9.20 6.41 3.47
N GLU A 156 -8.33 5.76 4.26
CA GLU A 156 -6.92 6.14 4.38
C GLU A 156 -6.12 5.85 3.10
N ILE A 157 -6.45 4.76 2.40
CA ILE A 157 -5.83 4.42 1.12
C ILE A 157 -6.24 5.42 0.05
N TYR A 158 -7.53 5.79 -0.02
CA TYR A 158 -8.03 6.78 -0.97
C TYR A 158 -7.39 8.14 -0.71
N GLU A 159 -7.27 8.53 0.56
CA GLU A 159 -6.54 9.74 0.95
C GLU A 159 -5.08 9.68 0.50
N GLY A 160 -4.40 8.55 0.75
CA GLY A 160 -3.02 8.32 0.34
C GLY A 160 -2.80 8.46 -1.17
N ILE A 161 -3.74 7.97 -1.98
CA ILE A 161 -3.71 8.11 -3.45
C ILE A 161 -4.01 9.55 -3.86
N MET A 162 -5.14 10.11 -3.43
CA MET A 162 -5.67 11.38 -3.95
C MET A 162 -4.88 12.60 -3.49
N LYS A 163 -4.36 12.59 -2.27
CA LYS A 163 -3.62 13.71 -1.68
C LYS A 163 -2.10 13.58 -1.87
N GLY A 164 -1.64 12.56 -2.60
CA GLY A 164 -0.22 12.32 -2.85
C GLY A 164 0.56 11.86 -1.61
N GLY A 165 -0.12 11.27 -0.62
CA GLY A 165 0.52 10.71 0.56
C GLY A 165 1.53 9.60 0.21
N PHE A 166 1.26 8.84 -0.86
CA PHE A 166 2.17 7.81 -1.36
C PHE A 166 3.29 8.35 -2.25
N ASP A 167 3.13 9.51 -2.87
CA ASP A 167 4.11 10.05 -3.83
C ASP A 167 5.40 10.53 -3.14
N SER A 168 5.30 10.98 -1.89
CA SER A 168 6.43 11.59 -1.15
C SER A 168 7.24 10.59 -0.33
N HIS A 169 6.59 9.56 0.21
CA HIS A 169 7.21 8.59 1.13
C HIS A 169 7.20 7.15 0.61
N GLY A 170 6.55 6.92 -0.53
CA GLY A 170 6.28 5.58 -1.06
C GLY A 170 5.09 4.91 -0.35
N VAL A 171 4.41 4.02 -1.08
CA VAL A 171 3.25 3.29 -0.56
C VAL A 171 3.62 2.45 0.66
N GLU A 172 4.77 1.76 0.64
CA GLU A 172 5.18 0.88 1.75
C GLU A 172 5.30 1.62 3.08
N ALA A 173 6.01 2.75 3.10
CA ALA A 173 6.29 3.49 4.33
C ALA A 173 5.00 4.04 4.97
N VAL A 174 4.02 4.41 4.15
CA VAL A 174 2.73 4.92 4.63
C VAL A 174 1.79 3.77 4.99
N LEU A 175 1.53 2.85 4.06
CA LEU A 175 0.56 1.77 4.22
C LEU A 175 1.01 0.78 5.31
N CYS A 176 2.25 0.30 5.23
CA CYS A 176 2.76 -0.70 6.17
C CYS A 176 3.43 -0.09 7.41
N GLY A 177 3.81 1.19 7.37
CA GLY A 177 4.41 1.87 8.52
C GLY A 177 3.37 2.60 9.39
N LYS A 178 2.44 3.34 8.78
CA LYS A 178 1.54 4.27 9.48
C LYS A 178 0.09 3.76 9.58
N ILE A 179 -0.46 3.24 8.49
CA ILE A 179 -1.88 2.85 8.42
C ILE A 179 -2.10 1.51 9.12
N ILE A 180 -1.47 0.45 8.61
CA ILE A 180 -1.72 -0.92 9.08
C ILE A 180 -0.72 -1.30 10.19
N SER A 181 0.52 -0.80 10.10
CA SER A 181 1.61 -1.07 11.04
C SER A 181 1.91 -2.57 11.34
N PRO A 182 1.86 -3.52 10.38
CA PRO A 182 2.16 -4.92 10.65
C PRO A 182 3.66 -5.21 10.76
N CYS A 183 4.49 -4.23 10.42
CA CYS A 183 5.94 -4.33 10.50
C CYS A 183 6.44 -3.86 11.87
N PRO A 184 7.42 -4.57 12.47
CA PRO A 184 8.08 -4.04 13.65
C PRO A 184 8.70 -2.69 13.30
N ARG A 185 8.60 -1.71 14.21
CA ARG A 185 9.41 -0.50 14.10
C ARG A 185 10.86 -0.95 14.14
N ALA A 186 11.65 -0.52 13.16
CA ALA A 186 13.09 -0.71 13.21
C ALA A 186 13.56 -0.21 14.59
N ALA A 187 14.13 -1.11 15.39
CA ALA A 187 14.88 -0.68 16.56
C ALA A 187 15.96 0.25 15.99
N ALA A 188 15.93 1.52 16.38
CA ALA A 188 16.87 2.51 15.88
C ALA A 188 18.29 2.04 16.22
N SER A 189 18.95 1.38 15.27
CA SER A 189 20.39 1.17 15.31
C SER A 189 20.99 2.51 14.93
N GLU A 190 21.44 3.23 15.96
CA GLU A 190 22.37 4.33 15.84
C GLU A 190 23.66 3.80 15.18
N ALA A 191 23.70 3.83 13.85
CA ALA A 191 24.94 3.81 13.09
C ALA A 191 25.16 5.23 12.58
N GLN A 192 25.70 6.06 13.47
CA GLN A 192 26.29 7.35 13.14
C GLN A 192 27.39 7.11 12.10
N SER A 193 27.13 7.41 10.83
CA SER A 193 28.22 7.68 9.89
C SER A 193 28.68 9.12 10.10
N SER A 194 29.66 9.27 10.98
CA SER A 194 30.49 10.45 11.05
C SER A 194 31.23 10.61 9.72
N ALA A 195 30.75 11.48 8.84
CA ALA A 195 31.57 12.05 7.78
C ALA A 195 32.23 13.35 8.30
N PRO A 196 33.56 13.51 8.19
CA PRO A 196 34.24 14.69 8.69
C PRO A 196 33.99 15.90 7.77
N ALA A 197 33.82 17.04 8.43
CA ALA A 197 33.75 18.35 7.80
C ALA A 197 35.03 18.65 6.99
N THR A 198 34.85 19.12 5.77
CA THR A 198 35.77 20.09 5.17
C THR A 198 34.93 21.23 4.60
N ALA A 199 35.20 22.41 5.14
CA ALA A 199 34.67 23.68 4.67
C ALA A 199 35.50 24.16 3.47
N ALA A 200 34.83 24.59 2.41
CA ALA A 200 35.33 25.60 1.50
C ALA A 200 34.12 26.43 1.02
N ASP A 201 34.18 27.69 1.41
CA ASP A 201 33.34 28.83 1.05
C ASP A 201 33.58 29.23 -0.41
N ASP A 202 32.52 29.45 -1.19
CA ASP A 202 32.41 30.62 -2.08
C ASP A 202 30.96 30.77 -2.56
N GLY A 203 30.43 32.00 -2.46
CA GLY A 203 29.07 32.34 -2.85
C GLY A 203 28.99 32.87 -4.28
N SER A 204 27.93 32.52 -5.00
CA SER A 204 27.35 33.41 -6.02
C SER A 204 25.94 32.96 -6.38
N ASP A 205 24.98 33.87 -6.19
CA ASP A 205 23.62 33.79 -6.70
C ASP A 205 23.59 33.67 -8.23
N SER A 206 22.74 32.78 -8.75
CA SER A 206 22.18 32.89 -10.10
C SER A 206 20.91 32.04 -10.20
N GLU A 207 19.77 32.72 -10.17
CA GLU A 207 18.47 32.18 -10.58
C GLU A 207 18.59 31.66 -12.02
N ARG A 208 18.30 30.36 -12.23
CA ARG A 208 18.06 29.83 -13.58
C ARG A 208 16.91 28.84 -13.56
N GLU A 209 15.83 29.29 -14.19
CA GLU A 209 14.62 28.57 -14.57
C GLU A 209 14.98 27.25 -15.28
N ALA A 210 14.51 26.12 -14.74
CA ALA A 210 14.68 24.81 -15.34
C ALA A 210 13.52 24.50 -16.28
N THR A 211 13.83 24.14 -17.53
CA THR A 211 12.89 23.73 -18.56
C THR A 211 12.30 22.32 -18.30
N PRO A 212 11.10 21.99 -18.81
CA PRO A 212 10.33 20.80 -18.40
C PRO A 212 10.89 19.44 -18.83
N GLU A 213 12.03 19.41 -19.53
CA GLU A 213 12.57 18.20 -20.15
C GLU A 213 13.64 17.49 -19.28
N GLU A 214 14.13 18.15 -18.22
CA GLU A 214 15.13 17.59 -17.29
C GLU A 214 14.53 17.03 -15.98
N ALA A 215 13.23 17.26 -15.73
CA ALA A 215 12.53 16.73 -14.56
C ALA A 215 12.17 15.23 -14.67
N ALA A 216 12.25 14.65 -15.87
CA ALA A 216 11.93 13.23 -16.11
C ALA A 216 13.10 12.28 -15.73
N ALA A 217 14.31 12.79 -15.54
CA ALA A 217 15.49 11.97 -15.23
C ALA A 217 15.72 11.74 -13.72
N ALA A 218 15.04 12.50 -12.84
CA ALA A 218 15.28 12.46 -11.39
C ALA A 218 14.36 11.50 -10.60
N ALA A 219 13.43 10.80 -11.27
CA ALA A 219 12.47 9.90 -10.61
C ALA A 219 12.68 8.41 -10.91
N SER A 220 13.76 8.03 -11.58
CA SER A 220 14.12 6.62 -11.78
C SER A 220 14.99 6.12 -10.63
N GLY A 221 14.41 6.05 -9.44
CA GLY A 221 14.91 5.20 -8.35
C GLY A 221 14.52 3.74 -8.64
N TYR A 222 15.01 3.21 -9.76
CA TYR A 222 14.86 1.81 -10.11
C TYR A 222 15.66 0.98 -9.09
N VAL A 223 14.98 0.22 -8.23
CA VAL A 223 15.62 -0.83 -7.43
C VAL A 223 15.85 -2.02 -8.36
N GLU A 224 16.92 -1.96 -9.15
CA GLU A 224 17.47 -3.15 -9.77
C GLU A 224 18.22 -3.93 -8.69
N ASN A 225 17.93 -5.22 -8.59
CA ASN A 225 18.65 -6.22 -7.79
C ASN A 225 18.41 -6.16 -6.28
N VAL A 226 17.30 -6.77 -5.83
CA VAL A 226 17.17 -7.23 -4.44
C VAL A 226 18.26 -8.26 -4.17
N THR A 227 19.36 -7.80 -3.60
CA THR A 227 20.44 -8.66 -3.15
C THR A 227 20.09 -9.11 -1.76
N ILE A 228 19.60 -10.34 -1.61
CA ILE A 228 19.29 -10.92 -0.30
C ILE A 228 20.61 -11.07 0.47
N LYS A 229 20.96 -10.07 1.28
CA LYS A 229 21.98 -10.20 2.32
C LYS A 229 21.25 -10.52 3.61
N ALA A 230 21.40 -11.75 4.06
CA ALA A 230 21.05 -12.09 5.42
C ALA A 230 22.22 -11.68 6.31
N ASP A 231 21.96 -10.82 7.31
CA ASP A 231 22.90 -10.68 8.41
C ASP A 231 22.91 -11.95 9.29
N ALA A 232 23.90 -12.03 10.18
CA ALA A 232 24.09 -13.16 11.09
C ALA A 232 22.88 -13.37 12.04
N ASP A 233 22.03 -12.35 12.18
CA ASP A 233 20.88 -12.33 13.09
C ASP A 233 19.54 -12.63 12.38
N GLY A 234 19.55 -12.81 11.06
CA GLY A 234 18.39 -13.23 10.29
C GLY A 234 17.43 -12.10 9.91
N ASN A 235 17.86 -10.84 9.98
CA ASN A 235 17.13 -9.74 9.35
C ASN A 235 17.36 -9.76 7.84
N LEU A 236 16.28 -9.47 7.11
CA LEU A 236 16.27 -9.29 5.66
C LEU A 236 16.28 -7.78 5.40
N GLU A 237 17.38 -7.23 4.90
CA GLU A 237 17.33 -5.95 4.19
C GLU A 237 16.87 -6.22 2.75
N LEU A 238 15.81 -5.53 2.35
CA LEU A 238 15.28 -5.49 0.98
C LEU A 238 15.77 -4.21 0.31
#